data_AF-A0A1F7IB37-F1
#
_entry.id   AF-A0A1F7IB37-F1
#
_cell.length_a   1.000
_cell.length_b   1.000
_cell.length_c   1.000
_cell.angle_alpha   90.00
_cell.angle_beta   90.00
_cell.angle_gamma   90.00
#
_symmetry.space_group_name_H-M   'P 1'
#
loop_
_entity.id
_entity.type
_entity.pdbx_description
1 polymer ?
#
loop_
_entity_poly.entity_id
_entity_poly.type
_entity_poly.pdbx_seq_one_letter_code
_entity_poly.pdbx_strand_id
1 'polypeptide(L)'
;MGQIRNWKLEIGNLEKEILSTLQYFLFFNYPPTFEEIYTFLRIRASKRQITGILEKMKKRGIVTTNNKIQSTRNKQYLNKNDLKIKNLDFNINFNPFGKLRIDTEQSRSIKFQISNSDRAYRYTLGEYIKNNNQQSTINNYLKRQQISINKLSSWKFNLYVKLLSLVPSVKLVGLSGSVAMLNADDDHDIDLFIITAKNRLWIGRFVALLLAQLLRIRRARHSGKRSASWRRARPESSLDSGVPFDSAQGPQNDAQKHKNKVCLNLFFDESDLKIPKFKQTEYVAHEILQMKPLVDKDGTYLMFIDTNKWVFDIFPNAKNDYRGLLTDYRRYYNPRKSVSHPWRSIFNKIEQVLKKLQLSFIRKHQTSEIVTDFQLWFHPDDFEKKMKFKR
;
A
#
# COMPACT_ATOMS: atom_id res chain seq x y z
N MET A 1 -38.02 -19.62 -18.70
CA MET A 1 -37.78 -19.48 -17.23
C MET A 1 -36.33 -19.75 -16.80
N GLY A 2 -35.58 -20.66 -17.43
CA GLY A 2 -34.19 -20.99 -17.05
C GLY A 2 -33.19 -19.84 -17.13
N GLN A 3 -33.22 -19.03 -18.20
CA GLN A 3 -32.35 -17.86 -18.33
C GLN A 3 -32.59 -16.79 -17.24
N ILE A 4 -33.86 -16.56 -16.86
CA ILE A 4 -34.22 -15.60 -15.80
C ILE A 4 -33.76 -16.08 -14.41
N ARG A 5 -33.81 -17.40 -14.14
CA ARG A 5 -33.30 -17.99 -12.89
C ARG A 5 -31.78 -17.89 -12.81
N ASN A 6 -31.06 -18.19 -13.89
CA ASN A 6 -29.60 -18.02 -13.94
C ASN A 6 -29.19 -16.56 -13.75
N TRP A 7 -29.89 -15.62 -14.38
CA TRP A 7 -29.62 -14.19 -14.19
C TRP A 7 -29.84 -13.71 -12.75
N LYS A 8 -30.90 -14.19 -12.08
CA LYS A 8 -31.13 -13.87 -10.66
C LYS A 8 -30.05 -14.46 -9.75
N LEU A 9 -29.57 -15.67 -10.04
CA LEU A 9 -28.48 -16.31 -9.31
C LEU A 9 -27.16 -15.56 -9.50
N GLU A 10 -26.83 -15.16 -10.73
CA GLU A 10 -25.64 -14.36 -11.05
C GLU A 10 -25.66 -13.00 -10.35
N ILE A 11 -26.80 -12.30 -10.35
CA ILE A 11 -26.98 -11.04 -9.63
C ILE A 11 -26.81 -11.23 -8.11
N GLY A 12 -27.43 -12.28 -7.56
CA GLY A 12 -27.30 -12.61 -6.14
C GLY A 12 -25.86 -12.92 -5.73
N ASN A 13 -25.12 -13.62 -6.59
CA ASN A 13 -23.70 -13.90 -6.36
C ASN A 13 -22.84 -12.63 -6.44
N LEU A 14 -23.10 -11.75 -7.41
CA LEU A 14 -22.36 -10.49 -7.54
C LEU A 14 -22.64 -9.53 -6.38
N GLU A 15 -23.87 -9.45 -5.89
CA GLU A 15 -24.19 -8.66 -4.70
C GLU A 15 -23.44 -9.16 -3.45
N LYS A 16 -23.41 -10.49 -3.24
CA LYS A 16 -22.65 -11.10 -2.14
C LYS A 16 -21.15 -10.81 -2.25
N GLU A 17 -20.59 -10.86 -3.46
CA GLU A 17 -19.18 -10.54 -3.66
C GLU A 17 -18.87 -9.05 -3.42
N ILE A 18 -19.74 -8.15 -3.86
CA ILE A 18 -19.60 -6.72 -3.54
C ILE A 18 -19.62 -6.50 -2.02
N LEU A 19 -20.53 -7.17 -1.30
CA LEU A 19 -20.54 -7.13 0.17
C LEU A 19 -19.25 -7.64 0.79
N SER A 20 -18.75 -8.79 0.33
CA SER A 20 -17.49 -9.38 0.80
C SER A 20 -16.31 -8.44 0.56
N THR A 21 -16.24 -7.78 -0.60
CA THR A 21 -15.22 -6.77 -0.90
C THR A 21 -15.32 -5.58 0.05
N LEU A 22 -16.54 -5.06 0.31
CA LEU A 22 -16.74 -3.97 1.27
C LEU A 22 -16.34 -4.37 2.70
N GLN A 23 -16.66 -5.59 3.14
CA GLN A 23 -16.25 -6.13 4.44
C GLN A 23 -14.72 -6.26 4.54
N TYR A 24 -14.06 -6.70 3.47
CA TYR A 24 -12.60 -6.76 3.41
C TYR A 24 -11.97 -5.39 3.64
N PHE A 25 -12.44 -4.35 2.96
CA PHE A 25 -11.94 -2.99 3.16
C PHE A 25 -12.29 -2.40 4.54
N LEU A 26 -13.44 -2.79 5.09
CA LEU A 26 -13.86 -2.41 6.43
C LEU A 26 -12.87 -2.90 7.50
N PHE A 27 -12.26 -4.08 7.33
CA PHE A 27 -11.23 -4.58 8.23
C PHE A 27 -10.05 -3.60 8.38
N PHE A 28 -9.73 -2.82 7.34
CA PHE A 28 -8.69 -1.81 7.33
C PHE A 28 -9.18 -0.41 7.73
N ASN A 29 -10.45 -0.28 8.15
CA ASN A 29 -11.13 1.00 8.37
C ASN A 29 -11.00 1.93 7.16
N TYR A 30 -11.09 1.36 5.96
CA TYR A 30 -10.93 2.08 4.70
C TYR A 30 -12.23 2.00 3.90
N PRO A 31 -12.91 3.11 3.58
CA PRO A 31 -14.06 3.09 2.69
C PRO A 31 -13.58 3.14 1.22
N PRO A 32 -13.74 2.07 0.43
CA PRO A 32 -13.21 2.02 -0.93
C PRO A 32 -14.01 2.88 -1.90
N THR A 33 -13.35 3.29 -2.95
CA THR A 33 -13.93 3.95 -4.13
C THR A 33 -14.59 2.94 -5.05
N PHE A 34 -15.37 3.42 -6.03
CA PHE A 34 -15.93 2.54 -7.05
C PHE A 34 -14.85 1.76 -7.82
N GLU A 35 -13.75 2.41 -8.18
CA GLU A 35 -12.65 1.78 -8.93
C GLU A 35 -11.98 0.70 -8.08
N GLU A 36 -11.77 0.92 -6.78
CA GLU A 36 -11.22 -0.10 -5.88
C GLU A 36 -12.17 -1.29 -5.72
N ILE A 37 -13.49 -1.04 -5.60
CA ILE A 37 -14.48 -2.14 -5.58
C ILE A 37 -14.42 -2.94 -6.88
N TYR A 38 -14.35 -2.26 -8.03
CA TYR A 38 -14.24 -2.91 -9.32
C TYR A 38 -12.96 -3.74 -9.43
N THR A 39 -11.81 -3.15 -9.08
CA THR A 39 -10.48 -3.79 -9.17
C THR A 39 -10.36 -4.99 -8.25
N PHE A 40 -10.82 -4.89 -7.00
CA PHE A 40 -10.67 -5.92 -5.97
C PHE A 40 -11.89 -6.83 -5.82
N LEU A 41 -12.73 -6.91 -6.85
CA LEU A 41 -13.78 -7.90 -6.93
C LEU A 41 -13.18 -9.27 -7.32
N ARG A 42 -13.56 -10.32 -6.59
CA ARG A 42 -13.04 -11.69 -6.83
C ARG A 42 -13.66 -12.40 -8.03
N ILE A 43 -14.74 -11.85 -8.56
CA ILE A 43 -15.39 -12.33 -9.77
C ILE A 43 -15.33 -11.26 -10.86
N ARG A 44 -15.29 -11.71 -12.11
CA ARG A 44 -15.30 -10.80 -13.25
C ARG A 44 -16.67 -10.17 -13.40
N ALA A 45 -16.72 -8.83 -13.46
CA ALA A 45 -17.97 -8.10 -13.65
C ALA A 45 -17.72 -6.80 -14.41
N SER A 46 -18.70 -6.35 -15.18
CA SER A 46 -18.64 -5.03 -15.81
C SER A 46 -18.92 -3.92 -14.81
N LYS A 47 -18.33 -2.74 -15.04
CA LYS A 47 -18.63 -1.53 -14.26
C LYS A 47 -20.14 -1.26 -14.19
N ARG A 48 -20.86 -1.43 -15.30
CA ARG A 48 -22.32 -1.25 -15.37
C ARG A 48 -23.09 -2.18 -14.43
N GLN A 49 -22.72 -3.46 -14.35
CA GLN A 49 -23.35 -4.42 -13.43
C GLN A 49 -23.13 -4.00 -11.97
N ILE A 50 -21.89 -3.64 -11.62
CA ILE A 50 -21.54 -3.21 -10.26
C ILE A 50 -22.30 -1.93 -9.88
N THR A 51 -22.33 -0.92 -10.76
CA THR A 51 -23.10 0.32 -10.53
C THR A 51 -24.57 0.01 -10.28
N GLY A 52 -25.20 -0.82 -11.12
CA GLY A 52 -26.61 -1.17 -10.98
C GLY A 52 -26.92 -1.89 -9.66
N ILE A 53 -26.02 -2.74 -9.17
CA ILE A 53 -26.19 -3.44 -7.88
C ILE A 53 -25.93 -2.50 -6.71
N LEU A 54 -24.87 -1.68 -6.73
CA LEU A 54 -24.58 -0.70 -5.69
C LEU A 54 -25.75 0.27 -5.49
N GLU A 55 -26.38 0.72 -6.57
CA GLU A 55 -27.58 1.58 -6.47
C GLU A 55 -28.78 0.84 -5.83
N LYS A 56 -28.99 -0.44 -6.15
CA LYS A 56 -30.03 -1.26 -5.49
C LYS A 56 -29.73 -1.48 -4.00
N MET A 57 -28.47 -1.73 -3.65
CA MET A 57 -28.03 -1.90 -2.26
C MET A 57 -28.18 -0.61 -1.47
N LYS A 58 -27.89 0.55 -2.10
CA LYS A 58 -28.08 1.87 -1.53
C LYS A 58 -29.55 2.18 -1.25
N LYS A 59 -30.45 1.90 -2.19
CA LYS A 59 -31.90 2.04 -1.99
C LYS A 59 -32.44 1.19 -0.84
N ARG A 60 -31.83 0.01 -0.61
CA ARG A 60 -32.16 -0.88 0.52
C ARG A 60 -31.47 -0.49 1.84
N GLY A 61 -30.63 0.55 1.84
CA GLY A 61 -29.88 0.97 3.03
C GLY A 61 -28.74 0.03 3.45
N ILE A 62 -28.37 -0.95 2.60
CA ILE A 62 -27.29 -1.91 2.85
C ILE A 62 -25.93 -1.25 2.67
N VAL A 63 -25.82 -0.35 1.69
CA VAL A 63 -24.61 0.40 1.36
C VAL A 63 -24.91 1.88 1.41
N THR A 64 -23.92 2.66 1.82
CA THR A 64 -23.99 4.11 1.87
C THR A 64 -22.85 4.72 1.06
N THR A 65 -23.11 5.86 0.44
CA THR A 65 -22.13 6.61 -0.35
C THR A 65 -21.85 7.94 0.32
N ASN A 66 -20.59 8.24 0.58
CA ASN A 66 -20.20 9.53 1.15
C ASN A 66 -19.79 10.50 0.04
N ASN A 67 -20.54 11.60 -0.05
CA ASN A 67 -20.35 12.67 -1.05
C ASN A 67 -19.51 13.86 -0.53
N LYS A 68 -19.24 13.89 0.78
CA LYS A 68 -18.73 15.08 1.49
C LYS A 68 -17.26 15.45 1.20
N ILE A 69 -16.51 14.66 0.44
CA ILE A 69 -15.16 15.06 -0.02
C ILE A 69 -15.28 16.21 -1.05
N GLN A 70 -16.39 16.29 -1.80
CA GLN A 70 -16.65 17.39 -2.74
C GLN A 70 -17.30 18.62 -2.09
N SER A 71 -18.01 18.49 -0.96
CA SER A 71 -18.71 19.63 -0.35
C SER A 71 -17.80 20.44 0.58
N THR A 72 -17.36 21.57 0.06
CA THR A 72 -16.56 22.68 0.62
C THR A 72 -17.11 23.37 1.89
N ARG A 73 -17.78 22.66 2.82
CA ARG A 73 -18.32 23.25 4.06
C ARG A 73 -17.47 23.04 5.32
N ASN A 74 -16.48 22.16 5.32
CA ASN A 74 -15.51 22.06 6.44
C ASN A 74 -14.25 22.89 6.16
N LYS A 75 -14.40 24.21 6.00
CA LYS A 75 -13.29 25.17 5.85
C LYS A 75 -12.40 25.27 7.10
N GLN A 76 -12.83 24.77 8.25
CA GLN A 76 -12.10 24.91 9.51
C GLN A 76 -10.84 24.03 9.59
N TYR A 77 -10.75 22.97 8.77
CA TYR A 77 -9.55 22.12 8.64
C TYR A 77 -8.91 22.18 7.24
N LEU A 78 -9.49 22.99 6.34
CA LEU A 78 -9.07 23.15 4.96
C LEU A 78 -8.81 24.63 4.73
N ASN A 79 -7.75 25.15 5.36
CA ASN A 79 -7.26 26.47 5.01
C ASN A 79 -6.85 26.42 3.53
N LYS A 80 -7.41 27.31 2.71
CA LYS A 80 -7.14 27.39 1.26
C LYS A 80 -5.64 27.59 0.92
N ASN A 81 -4.83 27.92 1.92
CA ASN A 81 -3.38 28.06 1.83
C ASN A 81 -2.58 26.81 2.25
N ASP A 82 -3.19 25.84 2.93
CA ASP A 82 -2.52 24.64 3.47
C ASP A 82 -2.59 23.43 2.52
N LEU A 83 -3.62 23.37 1.67
CA LEU A 83 -3.61 22.49 0.48
C LEU A 83 -2.92 23.18 -0.70
N LYS A 84 -1.76 23.79 -0.46
CA LYS A 84 -0.72 23.82 -1.50
C LYS A 84 -0.20 22.40 -1.67
N ILE A 85 -1.06 21.51 -2.18
CA ILE A 85 -0.60 20.36 -2.97
C ILE A 85 -0.06 20.99 -4.26
N LYS A 86 1.10 21.66 -4.16
CA LYS A 86 2.06 21.58 -5.25
C LYS A 86 2.16 20.09 -5.49
N ASN A 87 1.91 19.66 -6.72
CA ASN A 87 2.12 18.28 -7.16
C ASN A 87 3.24 17.69 -6.32
N LEU A 88 2.99 16.55 -5.65
CA LEU A 88 4.08 15.82 -5.02
C LEU A 88 4.95 15.32 -6.20
N ASP A 89 5.78 16.23 -6.71
CA ASP A 89 6.62 16.07 -7.88
C ASP A 89 7.81 15.25 -7.42
N PHE A 90 7.56 13.98 -7.13
CA PHE A 90 8.58 13.00 -7.43
C PHE A 90 8.72 13.06 -8.95
N ASN A 91 9.75 13.76 -9.44
CA ASN A 91 10.22 13.60 -10.81
C ASN A 91 10.79 12.18 -10.92
N ILE A 92 9.89 11.20 -11.05
CA ILE A 92 10.22 9.83 -11.40
C ILE A 92 10.23 9.85 -12.92
N ASN A 93 11.42 9.87 -13.50
CA ASN A 93 11.59 9.59 -14.92
C ASN A 93 11.18 8.13 -15.16
N PHE A 94 9.90 7.90 -15.42
CA PHE A 94 9.41 6.65 -15.97
C PHE A 94 9.81 6.63 -17.45
N ASN A 95 11.05 6.21 -17.71
CA ASN A 95 11.49 5.84 -19.04
C ASN A 95 11.70 4.33 -19.06
N PRO A 96 10.65 3.53 -19.34
CA PRO A 96 10.76 2.07 -19.35
C PRO A 96 11.78 1.59 -20.41
N PHE A 97 12.19 2.45 -21.36
CA PHE A 97 13.02 2.11 -22.52
C PHE A 97 14.22 3.05 -22.67
N GLY A 98 14.87 3.38 -21.56
CA GLY A 98 16.08 4.22 -21.53
C GLY A 98 17.00 4.00 -22.74
N LYS A 99 17.04 5.00 -23.63
CA LYS A 99 17.86 5.14 -24.85
C LYS A 99 17.34 4.59 -26.20
N LEU A 100 16.06 4.28 -26.41
CA LEU A 100 15.54 4.18 -27.79
C LEU A 100 14.74 5.46 -28.11
N ARG A 101 15.16 6.18 -29.16
CA ARG A 101 14.52 7.39 -29.69
C ARG A 101 13.00 7.20 -29.75
N ILE A 102 12.31 7.85 -28.83
CA ILE A 102 10.93 8.26 -29.03
C ILE A 102 10.98 9.77 -28.81
N ASP A 103 11.33 10.47 -29.88
CA ASP A 103 11.15 11.92 -30.00
C ASP A 103 9.64 12.20 -30.03
N THR A 104 9.00 12.14 -28.87
CA THR A 104 7.74 12.81 -28.60
C THR A 104 7.74 13.19 -27.13
N GLU A 105 7.38 14.44 -26.83
CA GLU A 105 7.36 15.14 -25.54
C GLU A 105 6.49 14.49 -24.43
N GLN A 106 6.18 13.20 -24.52
CA GLN A 106 5.43 12.43 -23.53
C GLN A 106 6.32 11.47 -22.72
N SER A 107 7.46 11.94 -22.21
CA SER A 107 8.00 11.36 -20.98
C SER A 107 7.00 11.64 -19.86
N ARG A 108 6.02 10.76 -19.68
CA ARG A 108 5.01 10.85 -18.62
C ARG A 108 5.72 10.80 -17.28
N SER A 109 5.95 11.97 -16.68
CA SER A 109 6.24 12.07 -15.26
C SER A 109 5.07 11.43 -14.52
N ILE A 110 5.31 10.30 -13.84
CA ILE A 110 4.35 9.83 -12.84
C ILE A 110 4.50 10.77 -11.67
N LYS A 111 3.81 11.91 -11.74
CA LYS A 111 3.55 12.72 -10.56
C LYS A 111 2.76 11.82 -9.62
N PHE A 112 3.13 11.78 -8.33
CA PHE A 112 2.28 11.21 -7.31
C PHE A 112 1.09 12.17 -7.14
N GLN A 113 0.19 12.13 -8.12
CA GLN A 113 -1.06 12.85 -8.09
C GLN A 113 -2.03 11.98 -7.31
N ILE A 114 -2.65 12.58 -6.30
CA ILE A 114 -3.90 12.09 -5.75
C ILE A 114 -4.80 11.82 -6.96
N SER A 115 -5.09 10.55 -7.20
CA SER A 115 -5.85 10.14 -8.38
C SER A 115 -7.24 10.76 -8.31
N ASN A 116 -7.89 11.01 -9.45
CA ASN A 116 -9.29 11.44 -9.43
C ASN A 116 -10.19 10.42 -8.70
N SER A 117 -9.82 9.14 -8.70
CA SER A 117 -10.42 8.09 -7.86
C SER A 117 -10.31 8.37 -6.37
N ASP A 118 -9.19 8.90 -5.87
CA ASP A 118 -9.03 9.20 -4.43
C ASP A 118 -10.01 10.29 -3.95
N ARG A 119 -10.47 11.15 -4.87
CA ARG A 119 -11.49 12.20 -4.69
C ARG A 119 -12.92 11.75 -5.03
N ALA A 120 -13.10 10.50 -5.46
CA ALA A 120 -14.39 9.96 -5.89
C ALA A 120 -15.27 9.52 -4.73
N TYR A 121 -16.53 9.17 -5.04
CA TYR A 121 -17.48 8.57 -4.12
C TYR A 121 -16.88 7.36 -3.42
N ARG A 122 -17.00 7.34 -2.09
CA ARG A 122 -16.58 6.21 -1.26
C ARG A 122 -17.79 5.48 -0.71
N TYR A 123 -17.70 4.15 -0.69
CA TYR A 123 -18.77 3.24 -0.29
C TYR A 123 -18.42 2.60 1.04
N THR A 124 -19.43 2.39 1.89
CA THR A 124 -19.30 1.62 3.13
C THR A 124 -20.61 0.91 3.48
N LEU A 125 -20.56 -0.09 4.35
CA LEU A 125 -21.73 -0.81 4.83
C LEU A 125 -22.63 0.13 5.67
N GLY A 126 -23.94 0.04 5.47
CA GLY A 126 -24.91 0.91 6.14
C GLY A 126 -24.91 0.78 7.67
N GLU A 127 -24.70 -0.43 8.18
CA GLU A 127 -24.60 -0.70 9.63
C GLU A 127 -23.40 -0.03 10.29
N TYR A 128 -22.30 0.14 9.55
CA TYR A 128 -21.10 0.82 10.07
C TYR A 128 -21.35 2.31 10.36
N ILE A 129 -22.28 2.93 9.63
CA ILE A 129 -22.73 4.31 9.87
C ILE A 129 -23.80 4.38 10.95
N LYS A 130 -24.65 3.36 11.10
CA LYS A 130 -25.63 3.33 12.19
C LYS A 130 -24.97 3.27 13.56
N ASN A 131 -23.83 2.56 13.66
CA ASN A 131 -23.11 2.39 14.93
C ASN A 131 -22.07 3.49 15.18
N ASN A 132 -21.60 4.20 14.15
CA ASN A 132 -20.63 5.29 14.27
C ASN A 132 -21.16 6.54 13.56
N ASN A 133 -21.24 7.68 14.27
CA ASN A 133 -21.67 8.95 13.69
C ASN A 133 -20.96 9.21 12.36
N GLN A 134 -21.72 9.28 11.24
CA GLN A 134 -21.21 9.40 9.86
C GLN A 134 -20.13 10.46 9.70
N GLN A 135 -20.30 11.58 10.43
CA GLN A 135 -19.37 12.70 10.42
C GLN A 135 -18.00 12.34 11.03
N SER A 136 -17.98 11.51 12.07
CA SER A 136 -16.74 11.07 12.75
C SER A 136 -15.89 10.15 11.86
N THR A 137 -16.51 9.21 11.16
CA THR A 137 -15.84 8.29 10.23
C THR A 137 -15.19 9.05 9.08
N ILE A 138 -15.87 10.07 8.53
CA ILE A 138 -15.34 10.91 7.45
C ILE A 138 -14.17 11.77 7.96
N ASN A 139 -14.32 12.40 9.12
CA ASN A 139 -13.26 13.20 9.72
C ASN A 139 -12.01 12.36 9.98
N ASN A 140 -12.17 11.12 10.45
CA ASN A 140 -11.07 10.19 10.63
C ASN A 140 -10.39 9.83 9.31
N TYR A 141 -11.15 9.54 8.26
CA TYR A 141 -10.59 9.25 6.95
C TYR A 141 -9.79 10.43 6.35
N LEU A 142 -10.37 11.64 6.36
CA LEU A 142 -9.69 12.85 5.89
C LEU A 142 -8.43 13.16 6.72
N LYS A 143 -8.50 12.96 8.04
CA LYS A 143 -7.34 13.06 8.92
C LYS A 143 -6.24 12.08 8.50
N ARG A 144 -6.58 10.82 8.24
CA ARG A 144 -5.63 9.78 7.79
C ARG A 144 -5.02 10.08 6.42
N GLN A 145 -5.82 10.62 5.48
CA GLN A 145 -5.28 11.11 4.21
C GLN A 145 -4.23 12.21 4.44
N GLN A 146 -4.57 13.21 5.26
CA GLN A 146 -3.65 14.31 5.56
C GLN A 146 -2.37 13.81 6.24
N ILE A 147 -2.49 12.88 7.19
CA ILE A 147 -1.35 12.23 7.85
C ILE A 147 -0.46 11.53 6.81
N SER A 148 -1.06 10.77 5.89
CA SER A 148 -0.35 10.05 4.83
C SER A 148 0.41 11.03 3.92
N ILE A 149 -0.26 12.11 3.49
CA ILE A 149 0.34 13.17 2.67
C ILE A 149 1.49 13.84 3.43
N ASN A 150 1.31 14.18 4.71
CA ASN A 150 2.36 14.81 5.51
C ASN A 150 3.60 13.90 5.67
N LYS A 151 3.40 12.59 5.83
CA LYS A 151 4.49 11.59 5.87
C LYS A 151 5.27 11.59 4.54
N LEU A 152 4.57 11.59 3.41
CA LEU A 152 5.17 11.57 2.07
C LEU A 152 5.79 12.92 1.68
N SER A 153 5.26 14.05 2.16
CA SER A 153 5.79 15.40 1.91
C SER A 153 7.04 15.74 2.74
N SER A 154 7.47 14.85 3.64
CA SER A 154 8.66 15.08 4.46
C SER A 154 9.91 15.19 3.58
N TRP A 155 10.65 16.29 3.73
CA TRP A 155 11.89 16.51 2.98
C TRP A 155 12.90 15.37 3.19
N LYS A 156 12.95 14.77 4.38
CA LYS A 156 13.83 13.63 4.69
C LYS A 156 13.45 12.39 3.90
N PHE A 157 12.14 12.11 3.79
CA PHE A 157 11.64 10.99 3.00
C PHE A 157 11.91 11.20 1.51
N ASN A 158 11.65 12.41 1.00
CA ASN A 158 11.94 12.76 -0.38
C ASN A 158 13.43 12.62 -0.71
N LEU A 159 14.31 13.12 0.18
CA LEU A 159 15.74 12.95 0.04
C LEU A 159 16.15 11.46 0.10
N TYR A 160 15.55 10.68 0.99
CA TYR A 160 15.80 9.24 1.09
C TYR A 160 15.49 8.50 -0.21
N VAL A 161 14.30 8.70 -0.76
CA VAL A 161 13.88 8.10 -2.04
C VAL A 161 14.78 8.57 -3.19
N LYS A 162 15.16 9.86 -3.22
CA LYS A 162 16.10 10.40 -4.21
C LYS A 162 17.48 9.76 -4.11
N LEU A 163 18.02 9.54 -2.91
CA LEU A 163 19.31 8.88 -2.73
C LEU A 163 19.24 7.41 -3.14
N LEU A 164 18.16 6.70 -2.79
CA LEU A 164 17.92 5.33 -3.25
C LEU A 164 17.84 5.23 -4.77
N SER A 165 17.21 6.20 -5.45
CA SER A 165 17.09 6.18 -6.90
C SER A 165 18.43 6.30 -7.62
N LEU A 166 19.45 6.91 -7.00
CA LEU A 166 20.81 6.98 -7.55
C LEU A 166 21.60 5.67 -7.40
N VAL A 167 21.20 4.78 -6.50
CA VAL A 167 21.91 3.52 -6.25
C VAL A 167 21.68 2.56 -7.42
N PRO A 168 22.72 2.14 -8.19
CA PRO A 168 22.53 1.31 -9.38
C PRO A 168 21.90 -0.05 -9.10
N SER A 169 22.16 -0.62 -7.91
CA SER A 169 21.56 -1.89 -7.49
C SER A 169 20.09 -1.78 -7.08
N VAL A 170 19.56 -0.60 -6.79
CA VAL A 170 18.14 -0.43 -6.46
C VAL A 170 17.36 -0.21 -7.76
N LYS A 171 16.45 -1.13 -8.07
CA LYS A 171 15.67 -1.16 -9.32
C LYS A 171 14.24 -0.68 -9.12
N LEU A 172 13.62 -1.09 -8.01
CA LEU A 172 12.29 -0.62 -7.60
C LEU A 172 12.33 -0.12 -6.16
N VAL A 173 11.66 0.99 -5.90
CA VAL A 173 11.18 1.39 -4.56
C VAL A 173 9.69 1.60 -4.67
N GLY A 174 8.89 0.69 -4.11
CA GLY A 174 7.44 0.77 -4.06
C GLY A 174 6.96 1.17 -2.67
N LEU A 175 5.94 2.02 -2.62
CA LEU A 175 5.19 2.34 -1.40
C LEU A 175 4.08 1.31 -1.22
N SER A 176 4.01 0.69 -0.04
CA SER A 176 3.01 -0.33 0.33
C SER A 176 2.22 0.08 1.58
N GLY A 177 1.29 -0.77 2.01
CA GLY A 177 0.59 -0.64 3.27
C GLY A 177 -0.32 0.59 3.33
N SER A 178 -0.60 1.04 4.56
CA SER A 178 -1.62 2.07 4.80
C SER A 178 -1.31 3.42 4.15
N VAL A 179 -0.03 3.80 4.04
CA VAL A 179 0.38 5.07 3.42
C VAL A 179 0.14 5.02 1.90
N ALA A 180 0.32 3.87 1.25
CA ALA A 180 0.01 3.73 -0.18
C ALA A 180 -1.48 4.01 -0.48
N MET A 181 -2.36 3.62 0.44
CA MET A 181 -3.81 3.84 0.36
C MET A 181 -4.28 5.21 0.85
N LEU A 182 -3.38 6.09 1.32
CA LEU A 182 -3.74 7.33 2.01
C LEU A 182 -4.62 7.09 3.27
N ASN A 183 -4.35 6.01 3.99
CA ASN A 183 -5.12 5.57 5.17
C ASN A 183 -4.23 5.37 6.41
N ALA A 184 -3.13 6.12 6.52
CA ALA A 184 -2.20 6.01 7.64
C ALA A 184 -2.70 6.72 8.89
N ASP A 185 -2.54 6.07 10.04
CA ASP A 185 -2.64 6.70 11.36
C ASP A 185 -1.30 7.34 11.76
N ASP A 186 -1.32 8.11 12.85
CA ASP A 186 -0.14 8.82 13.36
C ASP A 186 1.03 7.87 13.66
N ASP A 187 0.74 6.68 14.18
CA ASP A 187 1.69 5.62 14.58
C ASP A 187 2.10 4.67 13.45
N HIS A 188 1.46 4.75 12.29
CA HIS A 188 1.79 3.91 11.13
C HIS A 188 3.10 4.38 10.48
N ASP A 189 3.92 3.44 10.01
CA ASP A 189 5.15 3.77 9.28
C ASP A 189 4.92 3.88 7.77
N ILE A 190 5.94 4.36 7.07
CA ILE A 190 6.01 4.29 5.62
C ILE A 190 6.63 2.95 5.24
N ASP A 191 5.79 2.00 4.80
CA ASP A 191 6.23 0.68 4.34
C ASP A 191 6.79 0.75 2.91
N LEU A 192 8.04 0.31 2.73
CA LEU A 192 8.68 0.24 1.43
C LEU A 192 8.95 -1.20 1.00
N PHE A 193 8.64 -1.47 -0.27
CA PHE A 193 8.97 -2.67 -1.01
C PHE A 193 10.12 -2.37 -1.97
N ILE A 194 11.26 -3.04 -1.82
CA ILE A 194 12.46 -2.74 -2.62
C ILE A 194 12.83 -3.95 -3.47
N ILE A 195 12.98 -3.74 -4.78
CA ILE A 195 13.59 -4.71 -5.69
C ILE A 195 14.99 -4.23 -6.06
N THR A 196 15.95 -5.14 -5.94
CA THR A 196 17.35 -4.93 -6.30
C THR A 196 17.73 -5.68 -7.57
N ALA A 197 18.77 -5.19 -8.24
CA ALA A 197 19.36 -5.83 -9.40
C ALA A 197 19.90 -7.22 -9.05
N LYS A 198 20.00 -8.12 -10.04
CA LYS A 198 20.45 -9.49 -9.86
C LYS A 198 21.70 -9.64 -8.96
N ASN A 199 21.58 -10.44 -7.91
CA ASN A 199 22.60 -10.73 -6.90
C ASN A 199 23.13 -9.49 -6.15
N ARG A 200 22.26 -8.52 -5.86
CA ARG A 200 22.61 -7.27 -5.16
C ARG A 200 21.71 -6.95 -3.97
N LEU A 201 20.94 -7.93 -3.51
CA LEU A 201 20.00 -7.78 -2.41
C LEU A 201 20.66 -7.27 -1.13
N TRP A 202 21.82 -7.82 -0.74
CA TRP A 202 22.45 -7.48 0.54
C TRP A 202 23.15 -6.13 0.50
N ILE A 203 23.79 -5.77 -0.62
CA ILE A 203 24.30 -4.41 -0.85
C ILE A 203 23.15 -3.41 -0.86
N GLY A 204 22.09 -3.66 -1.65
CA GLY A 204 20.94 -2.76 -1.76
C GLY A 204 20.27 -2.54 -0.41
N ARG A 205 20.07 -3.62 0.36
CA ARG A 205 19.55 -3.56 1.72
C ARG A 205 20.45 -2.77 2.66
N PHE A 206 21.76 -3.03 2.64
CA PHE A 206 22.71 -2.32 3.50
C PHE A 206 22.66 -0.81 3.25
N VAL A 207 22.71 -0.39 1.99
CA VAL A 207 22.61 1.03 1.61
C VAL A 207 21.28 1.62 2.04
N ALA A 208 20.16 0.92 1.81
CA ALA A 208 18.85 1.39 2.22
C ALA A 208 18.74 1.59 3.73
N LEU A 209 19.29 0.66 4.52
CA LEU A 209 19.33 0.77 5.98
C LEU A 209 20.24 1.90 6.46
N LEU A 210 21.42 2.04 5.85
CA LEU A 210 22.39 3.07 6.19
C LEU A 210 21.83 4.46 5.94
N LEU A 211 21.25 4.68 4.75
CA LEU A 211 20.63 5.96 4.39
C LEU A 211 19.45 6.30 5.33
N ALA A 212 18.62 5.32 5.68
CA ALA A 212 17.51 5.53 6.61
C ALA A 212 18.00 5.86 8.03
N GLN A 213 19.12 5.25 8.45
CA GLN A 213 19.78 5.53 9.72
C GLN A 213 20.38 6.94 9.75
N LEU A 214 21.11 7.33 8.70
CA LEU A 214 21.75 8.65 8.58
C LEU A 214 20.72 9.78 8.59
N LEU A 215 19.59 9.60 7.88
CA LEU A 215 18.49 10.56 7.88
C LEU A 215 17.62 10.50 9.15
N ARG A 216 17.92 9.57 10.07
CA ARG A 216 17.17 9.31 11.31
C ARG A 216 15.68 9.03 11.09
N ILE A 217 15.33 8.50 9.93
CA ILE A 217 13.96 8.11 9.56
C ILE A 217 13.73 6.61 9.73
N ARG A 218 14.75 5.83 10.04
CA ARG A 218 14.61 4.40 10.33
C ARG A 218 13.75 4.18 11.57
N ARG A 219 12.75 3.29 11.48
CA ARG A 219 12.02 2.80 12.65
C ARG A 219 12.94 1.93 13.52
N ALA A 220 12.96 2.18 14.83
CA ALA A 220 13.58 1.26 15.78
C ALA A 220 12.73 -0.02 15.86
N ARG A 221 13.37 -1.19 15.89
CA ARG A 221 12.68 -2.46 16.11
C ARG A 221 12.09 -2.43 17.53
N HIS A 222 10.77 -2.41 17.66
CA HIS A 222 10.14 -2.59 18.97
C HIS A 222 10.42 -4.02 19.45
N SER A 223 11.11 -4.16 20.58
CA SER A 223 11.06 -5.39 21.37
C SER A 223 9.60 -5.63 21.77
N GLY A 224 9.13 -6.87 21.64
CA GLY A 224 7.71 -7.25 21.63
C GLY A 224 6.93 -6.93 22.91
N LYS A 225 6.54 -5.67 23.09
CA LYS A 225 5.44 -5.26 23.96
C LYS A 225 4.61 -4.19 23.24
N ARG A 226 3.86 -4.59 22.19
CA ARG A 226 2.67 -3.82 21.84
C ARG A 226 1.65 -4.13 22.92
N SER A 227 1.43 -3.16 23.79
CA SER A 227 0.29 -3.05 24.69
C SER A 227 -0.97 -3.53 23.98
N ALA A 228 -1.72 -4.37 24.69
CA ALA A 228 -3.03 -4.87 24.30
C ALA A 228 -4.10 -3.76 24.31
N SER A 229 -3.87 -2.64 23.62
CA SER A 229 -4.80 -1.51 23.58
C SER A 229 -5.95 -1.67 22.57
N TRP A 230 -5.96 -2.75 21.78
CA TRP A 230 -7.11 -3.12 20.94
C TRP A 230 -8.19 -3.91 21.70
N ARG A 231 -7.97 -4.25 22.99
CA ARG A 231 -8.99 -4.81 23.87
C ARG A 231 -9.66 -3.69 24.69
N ARG A 232 -10.55 -2.93 24.05
CA ARG A 232 -11.78 -2.37 24.67
C ARG A 232 -12.41 -1.37 23.71
N ALA A 233 -13.37 -1.88 22.94
CA ALA A 233 -14.56 -1.15 22.54
C ALA A 233 -15.66 -2.21 22.29
N ARG A 234 -16.04 -2.93 23.35
CA ARG A 234 -17.40 -3.46 23.46
C ARG A 234 -18.19 -2.40 24.23
N PRO A 235 -19.39 -2.00 23.79
CA PRO A 235 -20.29 -1.28 24.66
C PRO A 235 -20.93 -2.31 25.59
N GLU A 236 -20.60 -2.26 26.87
CA GLU A 236 -21.37 -2.92 27.91
C GLU A 236 -22.25 -1.86 28.56
N SER A 237 -23.55 -2.07 28.44
CA SER A 237 -24.63 -1.29 29.04
C SER A 237 -24.75 -1.61 30.53
N SER A 238 -24.68 -0.59 31.40
CA SER A 238 -25.59 -0.41 32.56
C SER A 238 -25.12 0.71 33.50
N LEU A 239 -26.02 1.69 33.68
CA LEU A 239 -26.40 2.36 34.93
C LEU A 239 -25.33 2.84 35.94
N ASP A 240 -25.23 4.17 35.97
CA ASP A 240 -25.47 5.07 37.12
C ASP A 240 -24.38 5.38 38.17
N SER A 241 -24.48 6.64 38.62
CA SER A 241 -23.92 7.34 39.78
C SER A 241 -22.58 8.08 39.62
N GLY A 242 -22.68 9.40 39.85
CA GLY A 242 -21.71 10.44 39.53
C GLY A 242 -20.56 10.62 40.51
N VAL A 243 -19.45 11.14 39.99
CA VAL A 243 -18.37 11.79 40.75
C VAL A 243 -17.77 12.91 39.87
N PRO A 244 -17.45 14.11 40.40
CA PRO A 244 -16.96 15.24 39.60
C PRO A 244 -15.56 14.97 39.03
N PHE A 245 -15.34 15.39 37.79
CA PHE A 245 -14.05 15.31 37.10
C PHE A 245 -13.13 16.44 37.57
N ASP A 246 -12.26 16.13 38.54
CA ASP A 246 -11.22 17.05 38.98
C ASP A 246 -10.02 17.05 38.03
N SER A 247 -9.56 18.26 37.73
CA SER A 247 -8.47 18.55 36.82
C SER A 247 -7.11 18.15 37.38
N ALA A 248 -6.45 17.18 36.73
CA ALA A 248 -5.02 16.92 36.94
C ALA A 248 -4.29 16.88 35.58
N GLN A 249 -3.56 17.95 35.31
CA GLN A 249 -2.61 18.05 34.19
C GLN A 249 -1.43 17.09 34.43
N GLY A 250 -1.45 15.93 33.77
CA GLY A 250 -0.30 15.04 33.66
C GLY A 250 0.64 15.46 32.51
N PRO A 251 1.94 15.14 32.57
CA PRO A 251 2.95 15.72 31.69
C PRO A 251 2.76 15.30 30.23
N GLN A 252 2.46 16.29 29.39
CA GLN A 252 2.42 16.17 27.93
C GLN A 252 3.85 16.10 27.38
N ASN A 253 4.49 14.93 27.29
CA ASN A 253 5.77 14.84 26.54
C ASN A 253 6.14 13.48 25.90
N ASP A 254 5.22 12.50 25.80
CA ASP A 254 5.54 11.19 25.19
C ASP A 254 4.92 10.95 23.78
N ALA A 255 4.08 11.85 23.28
CA ALA A 255 3.34 11.66 22.02
C ALA A 255 4.15 11.94 20.74
N GLN A 256 5.44 12.26 20.84
CA GLN A 256 6.27 12.73 19.72
C GLN A 256 7.20 11.65 19.12
N LYS A 257 7.25 10.44 19.71
CA LYS A 257 8.37 9.50 19.49
C LYS A 257 8.30 8.62 18.22
N HIS A 258 7.20 8.63 17.46
CA HIS A 258 7.01 7.71 16.32
C HIS A 258 6.50 8.35 15.02
N LYS A 259 6.62 9.68 14.85
CA LYS A 259 6.14 10.35 13.62
C LYS A 259 7.16 10.22 12.48
N ASN A 260 6.71 9.78 11.31
CA ASN A 260 7.44 9.75 10.02
C ASN A 260 8.64 8.78 9.93
N LYS A 261 8.47 7.54 10.39
CA LYS A 261 9.50 6.50 10.22
C LYS A 261 9.23 5.65 8.98
N VAL A 262 10.31 5.13 8.39
CA VAL A 262 10.30 4.19 7.26
C VAL A 262 10.55 2.79 7.78
N CYS A 263 9.74 1.85 7.31
CA CYS A 263 9.90 0.42 7.50
C CYS A 263 10.41 -0.24 6.22
N LEU A 264 11.54 -0.94 6.35
CA LEU A 264 12.21 -1.65 5.25
C LEU A 264 11.95 -3.15 5.41
N ASN A 265 10.68 -3.52 5.17
CA ASN A 265 10.14 -4.83 5.53
C ASN A 265 10.28 -5.87 4.41
N LEU A 266 10.37 -5.45 3.15
CA LEU A 266 10.35 -6.34 1.99
C LEU A 266 11.49 -6.00 1.04
N PHE A 267 12.38 -6.97 0.81
CA PHE A 267 13.44 -6.90 -0.19
C PHE A 267 13.38 -8.09 -1.13
N PHE A 268 13.51 -7.82 -2.42
CA PHE A 268 13.58 -8.82 -3.47
C PHE A 268 14.79 -8.56 -4.37
N ASP A 269 15.24 -9.60 -5.03
CA ASP A 269 16.26 -9.58 -6.07
C ASP A 269 15.64 -9.98 -7.41
N GLU A 270 16.04 -9.34 -8.51
CA GLU A 270 15.59 -9.68 -9.87
C GLU A 270 15.82 -11.15 -10.26
N SER A 271 16.68 -11.89 -9.55
CA SER A 271 16.90 -13.32 -9.78
C SER A 271 15.71 -14.18 -9.37
N ASP A 272 14.88 -13.73 -8.41
CA ASP A 272 13.65 -14.41 -8.01
C ASP A 272 12.60 -13.40 -7.51
N LEU A 273 11.76 -12.98 -8.45
CA LEU A 273 10.63 -12.07 -8.20
C LEU A 273 9.33 -12.79 -7.84
N LYS A 274 9.29 -14.12 -7.95
CA LYS A 274 8.04 -14.86 -7.80
C LYS A 274 7.71 -15.02 -6.33
N ILE A 275 6.52 -14.60 -5.94
CA ILE A 275 6.06 -14.80 -4.56
C ILE A 275 5.83 -16.30 -4.32
N PRO A 276 6.35 -16.86 -3.22
CA PRO A 276 6.16 -18.27 -2.89
C PRO A 276 4.68 -18.64 -2.81
N LYS A 277 4.30 -19.85 -3.28
CA LYS A 277 2.89 -20.28 -3.36
C LYS A 277 2.12 -20.10 -2.05
N PHE A 278 2.74 -20.40 -0.90
CA PHE A 278 2.11 -20.25 0.42
C PHE A 278 1.86 -18.79 0.86
N LYS A 279 2.42 -17.81 0.14
CA LYS A 279 2.19 -16.37 0.31
C LYS A 279 1.32 -15.77 -0.81
N GLN A 280 0.84 -16.57 -1.76
CA GLN A 280 -0.03 -16.10 -2.83
C GLN A 280 -1.48 -15.98 -2.34
N THR A 281 -1.73 -14.99 -1.49
CA THR A 281 -3.01 -14.83 -0.79
C THR A 281 -3.71 -13.55 -1.21
N GLU A 282 -5.01 -13.44 -0.89
CA GLU A 282 -5.85 -12.27 -1.23
C GLU A 282 -5.21 -10.96 -0.72
N TYR A 283 -4.68 -10.98 0.51
CA TYR A 283 -3.97 -9.84 1.11
C TYR A 283 -2.74 -9.44 0.29
N VAL A 284 -1.90 -10.41 -0.06
CA VAL A 284 -0.66 -10.15 -0.78
C VAL A 284 -0.95 -9.68 -2.20
N ALA A 285 -1.95 -10.25 -2.88
CA ALA A 285 -2.41 -9.75 -4.18
C ALA A 285 -2.89 -8.30 -4.09
N HIS A 286 -3.63 -7.96 -3.04
CA HIS A 286 -4.08 -6.59 -2.79
C HIS A 286 -2.90 -5.64 -2.58
N GLU A 287 -1.93 -5.99 -1.73
CA GLU A 287 -0.71 -5.20 -1.52
C GLU A 287 0.10 -4.98 -2.81
N ILE A 288 0.24 -6.00 -3.66
CA ILE A 288 0.94 -5.90 -4.94
C ILE A 288 0.24 -4.93 -5.88
N LEU A 289 -1.08 -5.07 -6.06
CA LEU A 289 -1.84 -4.29 -7.02
C LEU A 289 -2.02 -2.83 -6.60
N GLN A 290 -2.04 -2.55 -5.30
CA GLN A 290 -2.13 -1.18 -4.76
C GLN A 290 -0.78 -0.49 -4.57
N MET A 291 0.32 -1.23 -4.73
CA MET A 291 1.66 -0.70 -4.54
C MET A 291 1.88 0.50 -5.47
N LYS A 292 2.45 1.58 -4.93
CA LYS A 292 2.75 2.79 -5.70
C LYS A 292 4.26 2.87 -5.97
N PRO A 293 4.75 2.62 -7.19
CA PRO A 293 6.16 2.78 -7.52
C PRO A 293 6.63 4.22 -7.31
N LEU A 294 7.61 4.42 -6.44
CA LEU A 294 8.30 5.70 -6.20
C LEU A 294 9.61 5.81 -7.00
N VAL A 295 10.24 4.67 -7.28
CA VAL A 295 11.38 4.55 -8.18
C VAL A 295 11.14 3.29 -8.98
N ASP A 296 11.18 3.36 -10.30
CA ASP A 296 11.07 2.19 -11.17
C ASP A 296 12.08 2.31 -12.33
N LYS A 297 13.09 1.46 -12.32
CA LYS A 297 14.10 1.36 -13.36
C LYS A 297 13.80 0.16 -14.23
N ASP A 298 13.99 0.29 -15.55
CA ASP A 298 13.89 -0.81 -16.51
C ASP A 298 12.50 -1.52 -16.53
N GLY A 299 11.45 -0.85 -16.05
CA GLY A 299 10.10 -1.43 -15.96
C GLY A 299 10.00 -2.58 -14.95
N THR A 300 10.79 -2.53 -13.88
CA THR A 300 10.87 -3.57 -12.85
C THR A 300 9.52 -3.84 -12.18
N TYR A 301 8.69 -2.81 -11.98
CA TYR A 301 7.34 -3.04 -11.43
C TYR A 301 6.50 -3.94 -12.35
N LEU A 302 6.49 -3.66 -13.65
CA LEU A 302 5.76 -4.47 -14.62
C LEU A 302 6.35 -5.87 -14.77
N MET A 303 7.67 -6.02 -14.67
CA MET A 303 8.33 -7.32 -14.59
C MET A 303 7.86 -8.14 -13.38
N PHE A 304 7.74 -7.49 -12.22
CA PHE A 304 7.25 -8.10 -11.00
C PHE A 304 5.77 -8.53 -11.11
N ILE A 305 4.91 -7.67 -11.67
CA ILE A 305 3.51 -8.01 -11.97
C ILE A 305 3.42 -9.16 -12.99
N ASP A 306 4.24 -9.16 -14.04
CA ASP A 306 4.24 -10.20 -15.08
C ASP A 306 4.65 -11.57 -14.53
N THR A 307 5.56 -11.58 -13.57
CA THR A 307 6.01 -12.77 -12.84
C THR A 307 4.93 -13.29 -11.88
N ASN A 308 4.12 -12.38 -11.32
CA ASN A 308 3.09 -12.66 -10.33
C ASN A 308 1.66 -12.55 -10.90
N LYS A 309 1.44 -13.06 -12.12
CA LYS A 309 0.12 -13.03 -12.81
C LYS A 309 -1.04 -13.65 -12.03
N TRP A 310 -0.75 -14.52 -11.06
CA TRP A 310 -1.74 -15.14 -10.16
C TRP A 310 -2.61 -14.09 -9.43
N VAL A 311 -2.13 -12.86 -9.26
CA VAL A 311 -2.94 -11.77 -8.68
C VAL A 311 -4.20 -11.49 -9.49
N PHE A 312 -4.17 -11.71 -10.81
CA PHE A 312 -5.32 -11.54 -11.70
C PHE A 312 -6.26 -12.75 -11.68
N ASP A 313 -5.82 -13.90 -11.16
CA ASP A 313 -6.71 -15.04 -10.92
C ASP A 313 -7.56 -14.79 -9.67
N ILE A 314 -7.02 -14.07 -8.68
CA ILE A 314 -7.77 -13.59 -7.50
C ILE A 314 -8.63 -12.37 -7.85
N PHE A 315 -8.08 -11.39 -8.58
CA PHE A 315 -8.73 -10.12 -8.92
C PHE A 315 -8.81 -9.93 -10.44
N PRO A 316 -9.77 -10.59 -11.12
CA PRO A 316 -9.83 -10.64 -12.59
C PRO A 316 -10.05 -9.29 -13.27
N ASN A 317 -10.72 -8.35 -12.61
CA ASN A 317 -11.00 -7.03 -13.19
C ASN A 317 -9.75 -6.13 -13.25
N ALA A 318 -8.81 -6.29 -12.31
CA ALA A 318 -7.54 -5.57 -12.30
C ALA A 318 -6.71 -5.82 -13.58
N LYS A 319 -6.88 -6.99 -14.22
CA LYS A 319 -6.15 -7.36 -15.44
C LYS A 319 -6.29 -6.34 -16.57
N ASN A 320 -7.42 -5.67 -16.66
CA ASN A 320 -7.69 -4.69 -17.72
C ASN A 320 -6.75 -3.49 -17.63
N ASP A 321 -6.44 -3.02 -16.42
CA ASP A 321 -5.57 -1.87 -16.18
C ASP A 321 -4.11 -2.15 -16.56
N TYR A 322 -3.70 -3.42 -16.49
CA TYR A 322 -2.33 -3.85 -16.78
C TYR A 322 -2.14 -4.44 -18.17
N ARG A 323 -3.22 -4.73 -18.91
CA ARG A 323 -3.13 -5.47 -20.19
C ARG A 323 -2.28 -4.73 -21.24
N GLY A 324 -2.52 -3.43 -21.43
CA GLY A 324 -1.75 -2.60 -22.36
C GLY A 324 -0.31 -2.43 -21.88
N LEU A 325 -0.14 -2.05 -20.61
CA LEU A 325 1.17 -1.84 -19.98
C LEU A 325 2.09 -3.07 -20.09
N LEU A 326 1.56 -4.26 -19.81
CA LEU A 326 2.31 -5.51 -19.91
C LEU A 326 2.62 -5.88 -21.37
N THR A 327 1.75 -5.54 -22.31
CA THR A 327 2.00 -5.78 -23.74
C THR A 327 3.15 -4.91 -24.24
N ASP A 328 3.11 -3.62 -23.91
CA ASP A 328 4.18 -2.68 -24.25
C ASP A 328 5.49 -3.08 -23.58
N TYR A 329 5.44 -3.38 -22.27
CA TYR A 329 6.60 -3.87 -21.53
C TYR A 329 7.25 -5.08 -22.21
N ARG A 330 6.48 -6.14 -22.53
CA ARG A 330 7.03 -7.35 -23.17
C ARG A 330 7.61 -7.08 -24.56
N ARG A 331 7.07 -6.11 -25.30
CA ARG A 331 7.54 -5.75 -26.65
C ARG A 331 8.93 -5.11 -26.62
N TYR A 332 9.16 -4.24 -25.65
CA TYR A 332 10.35 -3.38 -25.63
C TYR A 332 11.38 -3.78 -24.56
N TYR A 333 11.00 -4.65 -23.61
CA TYR A 333 11.93 -5.18 -22.62
C TYR A 333 13.01 -6.01 -23.30
N ASN A 334 14.26 -5.57 -23.14
CA ASN A 334 15.42 -6.30 -23.62
C ASN A 334 16.24 -6.82 -22.42
N PRO A 335 16.23 -8.13 -22.13
CA PRO A 335 16.94 -8.70 -20.98
C PRO A 335 18.48 -8.57 -21.08
N ARG A 336 19.02 -8.13 -22.23
CA ARG A 336 20.46 -8.17 -22.54
C ARG A 336 21.26 -6.95 -22.10
N LYS A 337 20.69 -5.98 -21.37
CA LYS A 337 21.48 -4.86 -20.79
C LYS A 337 22.22 -5.28 -19.50
N SER A 338 22.99 -6.35 -19.55
CA SER A 338 24.01 -6.61 -18.53
C SER A 338 25.25 -5.80 -18.87
N VAL A 339 25.31 -4.55 -18.43
CA VAL A 339 26.55 -3.77 -18.50
C VAL A 339 27.58 -4.47 -17.60
N SER A 340 28.60 -5.08 -18.23
CA SER A 340 29.74 -5.64 -17.52
C SER A 340 30.47 -4.50 -16.82
N HIS A 341 30.27 -4.36 -15.52
CA HIS A 341 31.01 -3.38 -14.74
C HIS A 341 32.40 -3.93 -14.43
N PRO A 342 33.48 -3.14 -14.62
CA PRO A 342 34.85 -3.56 -14.32
C PRO A 342 35.02 -4.11 -12.91
N TRP A 343 34.21 -3.60 -11.97
CA TRP A 343 34.24 -3.92 -10.55
C TRP A 343 33.32 -5.08 -10.14
N ARG A 344 32.76 -5.85 -11.10
CA ARG A 344 31.77 -6.91 -10.81
C ARG A 344 32.28 -7.92 -9.77
N SER A 345 33.52 -8.38 -9.90
CA SER A 345 34.12 -9.34 -8.97
C SER A 345 34.27 -8.77 -7.56
N ILE A 346 34.64 -7.50 -7.44
CA ILE A 346 34.77 -6.80 -6.16
C ILE A 346 33.38 -6.65 -5.51
N PHE A 347 32.38 -6.17 -6.26
CA PHE A 347 31.01 -6.09 -5.75
C PHE A 347 30.45 -7.45 -5.35
N ASN A 348 30.79 -8.54 -6.03
CA ASN A 348 30.39 -9.88 -5.64
C ASN A 348 31.00 -10.30 -4.29
N LYS A 349 32.28 -10.00 -4.05
CA LYS A 349 32.91 -10.24 -2.75
C LYS A 349 32.23 -9.41 -1.65
N ILE A 350 31.98 -8.13 -1.91
CA ILE A 350 31.28 -7.24 -0.97
C ILE A 350 29.87 -7.76 -0.65
N GLU A 351 29.11 -8.19 -1.66
CA GLU A 351 27.78 -8.79 -1.50
C GLU A 351 27.83 -9.98 -0.54
N GLN A 352 28.78 -10.89 -0.72
CA GLN A 352 28.93 -12.08 0.14
C GLN A 352 29.32 -11.73 1.58
N VAL A 353 30.21 -10.75 1.77
CA VAL A 353 30.59 -10.27 3.11
C VAL A 353 29.38 -9.63 3.80
N LEU A 354 28.68 -8.72 3.12
CA LEU A 354 27.49 -8.05 3.66
C LEU A 354 26.36 -9.04 3.95
N LYS A 355 26.19 -10.06 3.10
CA LYS A 355 25.27 -11.17 3.35
C LYS A 355 25.59 -11.88 4.65
N LYS A 356 26.83 -12.33 4.84
CA LYS A 356 27.26 -13.03 6.06
C LYS A 356 27.05 -12.17 7.31
N LEU A 357 27.44 -10.90 7.27
CA LEU A 357 27.28 -9.96 8.38
C LEU A 357 25.80 -9.72 8.73
N GLN A 358 24.97 -9.41 7.73
CA GLN A 358 23.55 -9.15 7.95
C GLN A 358 22.80 -10.40 8.40
N LEU A 359 23.11 -11.58 7.84
CA LEU A 359 22.53 -12.85 8.29
C LEU A 359 22.88 -13.16 9.74
N SER A 360 24.11 -12.90 10.19
CA SER A 360 24.48 -13.06 11.60
C SER A 360 23.60 -12.21 12.52
N PHE A 361 23.39 -10.94 12.16
CA PHE A 361 22.53 -10.05 12.94
C PHE A 361 21.04 -10.46 12.92
N ILE A 362 20.54 -10.90 11.76
CA ILE A 362 19.15 -11.33 11.58
C ILE A 362 18.89 -12.61 12.36
N ARG A 363 19.75 -13.64 12.22
CA ARG A 363 19.60 -14.95 12.87
C ARG A 363 19.53 -14.85 14.39
N LYS A 364 20.25 -13.89 14.99
CA LYS A 364 20.20 -13.63 16.43
C LYS A 364 18.80 -13.25 16.95
N HIS A 365 17.95 -12.70 16.10
CA HIS A 365 16.63 -12.18 16.48
C HIS A 365 15.52 -12.61 15.49
N GLN A 366 15.71 -13.74 14.80
CA GLN A 366 14.73 -14.24 13.84
C GLN A 366 13.63 -14.99 14.59
N THR A 367 12.38 -14.66 14.30
CA THR A 367 11.20 -15.34 14.86
C THR A 367 10.36 -15.95 13.75
N SER A 368 9.76 -15.12 12.91
CA SER A 368 8.79 -15.54 11.88
C SER A 368 9.13 -15.01 10.48
N GLU A 369 10.25 -14.30 10.36
CA GLU A 369 10.68 -13.66 9.12
C GLU A 369 11.22 -14.67 8.12
N ILE A 370 10.86 -14.50 6.84
CA ILE A 370 11.34 -15.35 5.74
C ILE A 370 12.60 -14.72 5.19
N VAL A 371 13.72 -15.45 5.26
CA VAL A 371 15.03 -14.97 4.84
C VAL A 371 15.59 -16.00 3.86
N THR A 372 15.59 -15.64 2.58
CA THR A 372 16.20 -16.43 1.50
C THR A 372 17.33 -15.62 0.88
N ASP A 373 18.00 -16.23 -0.11
CA ASP A 373 19.07 -15.56 -0.84
C ASP A 373 18.58 -14.40 -1.73
N PHE A 374 17.31 -14.44 -2.14
CA PHE A 374 16.73 -13.51 -3.10
C PHE A 374 15.51 -12.74 -2.58
N GLN A 375 14.96 -13.14 -1.44
CA GLN A 375 13.78 -12.52 -0.83
C GLN A 375 13.92 -12.43 0.68
N LEU A 376 13.64 -11.25 1.23
CA LEU A 376 13.59 -10.99 2.67
C LEU A 376 12.22 -10.43 3.03
N TRP A 377 11.53 -11.11 3.96
CA TRP A 377 10.21 -10.74 4.46
C TRP A 377 10.26 -10.55 5.97
N PHE A 378 10.31 -9.30 6.41
CA PHE A 378 10.42 -8.94 7.83
C PHE A 378 9.09 -8.53 8.47
N HIS A 379 7.94 -9.00 7.97
CA HIS A 379 6.64 -8.67 8.57
C HIS A 379 6.51 -9.25 9.98
N PRO A 380 6.31 -8.41 11.02
CA PRO A 380 6.09 -8.89 12.38
C PRO A 380 4.66 -9.41 12.59
N ASP A 381 3.70 -8.96 11.77
CA ASP A 381 2.27 -9.24 11.91
C ASP A 381 1.74 -9.97 10.66
N ASP A 382 1.15 -11.15 10.86
CA ASP A 382 0.46 -11.90 9.81
C ASP A 382 -1.00 -11.44 9.72
N PHE A 383 -1.24 -10.37 8.95
CA PHE A 383 -2.58 -9.81 8.76
C PHE A 383 -3.56 -10.82 8.15
N GLU A 384 -3.07 -11.78 7.36
CA GLU A 384 -3.89 -12.84 6.79
C GLU A 384 -4.53 -13.72 7.86
N LYS A 385 -3.74 -14.11 8.87
CA LYS A 385 -4.26 -14.86 10.03
C LYS A 385 -5.34 -14.05 10.75
N LYS A 386 -5.13 -12.75 10.95
CA LYS A 386 -6.10 -11.86 11.62
C LYS A 386 -7.41 -11.72 10.85
N MET A 387 -7.38 -11.77 9.53
CA MET A 387 -8.59 -11.72 8.70
C MET A 387 -9.41 -13.02 8.74
N LYS A 388 -8.75 -14.19 8.76
CA LYS A 388 -9.45 -15.49 8.85
C LYS A 388 -10.25 -15.63 10.16
N PHE A 389 -9.83 -14.98 11.24
CA PHE A 389 -10.55 -14.98 12.53
C PHE A 389 -11.75 -14.04 12.59
N LYS A 390 -11.93 -13.14 11.61
CA LYS A 390 -13.02 -12.14 11.59
C LYS A 390 -14.03 -12.33 10.44
N ARG A 391 -13.81 -13.32 9.57
CA ARG A 391 -14.72 -13.69 8.48
C ARG A 391 -15.80 -14.64 8.96
#